data_AF-A0A4Q3WDC3-F1
#
_entry.id   AF-A0A4Q3WDC3-F1
#
_cell.length_a   1.000
_cell.length_b   1.000
_cell.length_c   1.000
_cell.angle_alpha   90.00
_cell.angle_beta   90.00
_cell.angle_gamma   90.00
#
_symmetry.space_group_name_H-M   'P 1'
#
loop_
_entity.id
_entity.type
_entity.pdbx_description
1 polymer ?
#
loop_
_entity_poly.entity_id
_entity_poly.type
_entity_poly.pdbx_seq_one_letter_code
_entity_poly.pdbx_strand_id
1 'polypeptide(L)'
;QVAPPADPTRVVVLTAIKELANVNALAKGARLPVARAGVTAIYGENGVGKSGYSRVFKKACRARDRREPILPNANLEPGTCGPAEATFEAEIDGTPIDLPWKDGNEPPHPLSEIAIFDTHCARAYIDNQGDFAYSPYGLDILEGLVGACNKLKVRATAEKAASTPSNAAYVVLAGEQTEVAKKLLGIPARTKAEDIETLAIISEAELERLALLNKTLAEADPRQKALALRQKASRLTSLVERVATAIDVVSEEKVASLWELIGKSNAAKAAAELAATEFKATPGQLAGTGGEEWKTLFQAARAFAEISHADHEFPDLPVNAVCPLCQNALGQEGAARLLRFDAFVRAAAEKAAKDARDAAAVPFRVIQQASLDLMFRDDLVEEVTELSPEVAAACTALQASLRVRQLALLQAAAGKLAWDELPKLSDTPRPGLDEIFGRLHEQAKDLDVIADEKLKAVMVSERMELDARRRLAEVKGAVLEAMTKHELCRKLQACIDGMETRGISRKSTELSRTTATQELADALNAELKLLKVHHL
;
A
#
# COMPACT_ATOMS: atom_id res chain seq x y z
N GLN A 1 -12.54 3.08 -68.80
CA GLN A 1 -11.89 2.70 -70.06
C GLN A 1 -12.68 3.31 -71.20
N VAL A 2 -12.06 4.22 -71.95
CA VAL A 2 -12.65 4.79 -73.18
C VAL A 2 -12.53 3.74 -74.27
N ALA A 3 -13.63 3.49 -75.00
CA ALA A 3 -13.70 2.45 -76.03
C ALA A 3 -12.84 2.82 -77.26
N PRO A 4 -12.25 1.83 -77.97
CA PRO A 4 -11.53 2.09 -79.20
C PRO A 4 -12.46 2.60 -80.32
N PRO A 5 -11.95 3.43 -81.26
CA PRO A 5 -12.73 4.00 -82.36
C PRO A 5 -13.14 2.93 -83.39
N ALA A 6 -14.31 3.12 -84.01
CA ALA A 6 -14.80 2.25 -85.09
C ALA A 6 -14.07 2.53 -86.41
N ASP A 7 -13.70 1.48 -87.16
CA ASP A 7 -13.15 1.56 -88.51
C ASP A 7 -14.30 1.69 -89.53
N PRO A 8 -14.43 2.80 -90.28
CA PRO A 8 -15.61 3.13 -91.08
C PRO A 8 -15.74 2.35 -92.42
N THR A 9 -14.95 1.30 -92.64
CA THR A 9 -14.81 0.67 -93.97
C THR A 9 -15.61 -0.62 -94.18
N ARG A 10 -16.24 -1.21 -93.14
CA ARG A 10 -17.03 -2.44 -93.26
C ARG A 10 -18.40 -2.34 -92.59
N VAL A 11 -19.36 -3.13 -93.09
CA VAL A 11 -20.71 -3.23 -92.52
C VAL A 11 -20.86 -4.55 -91.78
N VAL A 12 -21.14 -4.46 -90.47
CA VAL A 12 -21.43 -5.63 -89.63
C VAL A 12 -22.92 -5.70 -89.32
N VAL A 13 -23.59 -6.77 -89.76
CA VAL A 13 -25.03 -7.02 -89.51
C VAL A 13 -25.19 -8.25 -88.63
N LEU A 14 -25.81 -8.10 -87.46
CA LEU A 14 -26.13 -9.23 -86.59
C LEU A 14 -27.39 -9.96 -87.09
N THR A 15 -27.31 -11.28 -87.24
CA THR A 15 -28.41 -12.11 -87.79
C THR A 15 -28.96 -13.12 -86.80
N ALA A 16 -28.18 -13.54 -85.80
CA ALA A 16 -28.67 -14.32 -84.66
C ALA A 16 -27.68 -14.37 -83.50
N ILE A 17 -28.12 -14.88 -82.36
CA ILE A 17 -27.26 -15.41 -81.30
C ILE A 17 -27.65 -16.86 -81.03
N LYS A 18 -26.69 -17.79 -81.03
CA LYS A 18 -26.90 -19.23 -80.84
C LYS A 18 -25.93 -19.82 -79.81
N GLU A 19 -26.14 -21.09 -79.48
CA GLU A 19 -25.24 -21.86 -78.60
C GLU A 19 -25.00 -21.19 -77.25
N LEU A 20 -26.03 -20.54 -76.70
CA LEU A 20 -25.91 -19.93 -75.38
C LEU A 20 -25.70 -21.02 -74.33
N ALA A 21 -24.72 -20.81 -73.45
CA ALA A 21 -24.46 -21.64 -72.29
C ALA A 21 -24.15 -20.75 -71.08
N ASN A 22 -24.57 -21.20 -69.89
CA ASN A 22 -24.27 -20.53 -68.61
C ASN A 22 -24.81 -19.08 -68.48
N VAL A 23 -25.90 -18.75 -69.19
CA VAL A 23 -26.54 -17.42 -69.15
C VAL A 23 -27.93 -17.51 -68.51
N ASN A 24 -28.09 -17.03 -67.28
CA ASN A 24 -29.39 -16.95 -66.60
C ASN A 24 -30.16 -18.31 -66.69
N ALA A 25 -31.50 -18.32 -66.73
CA ALA A 25 -32.28 -19.52 -66.98
C ALA A 25 -32.47 -19.84 -68.49
N LEU A 26 -31.58 -19.38 -69.38
CA LEU A 26 -31.70 -19.65 -70.82
C LEU A 26 -31.34 -21.10 -71.14
N ALA A 27 -32.13 -21.73 -72.03
CA ALA A 27 -31.89 -23.09 -72.46
C ALA A 27 -30.53 -23.21 -73.18
N LYS A 28 -29.76 -24.23 -72.81
CA LYS A 28 -28.48 -24.52 -73.46
C LYS A 28 -28.72 -24.83 -74.94
N GLY A 29 -27.96 -24.19 -75.83
CA GLY A 29 -28.12 -24.37 -77.28
C GLY A 29 -29.26 -23.56 -77.90
N ALA A 30 -29.90 -22.65 -77.16
CA ALA A 30 -30.93 -21.78 -77.71
C ALA A 30 -30.39 -20.91 -78.86
N ARG A 31 -31.22 -20.69 -79.89
CA ARG A 31 -30.95 -19.77 -81.00
C ARG A 31 -32.03 -18.70 -81.07
N LEU A 32 -31.63 -17.44 -81.00
CA LEU A 32 -32.48 -16.26 -81.14
C LEU A 32 -32.14 -15.53 -82.44
N PRO A 33 -33.00 -15.60 -83.47
CA PRO A 33 -32.77 -14.90 -84.73
C PRO A 33 -33.04 -13.39 -84.60
N VAL A 34 -32.29 -12.59 -85.36
CA VAL A 34 -32.45 -11.15 -85.52
C VAL A 34 -32.66 -10.87 -87.01
N ALA A 35 -33.70 -10.12 -87.35
CA ALA A 35 -33.98 -9.76 -88.74
C ALA A 35 -32.84 -8.91 -89.31
N ARG A 36 -32.36 -9.26 -90.51
CA ARG A 36 -31.30 -8.53 -91.23
C ARG A 36 -31.62 -7.05 -91.44
N ALA A 37 -32.90 -6.70 -91.54
CA ALA A 37 -33.37 -5.34 -91.73
C ALA A 37 -34.66 -5.10 -90.94
N GLY A 38 -34.86 -3.85 -90.51
CA GLY A 38 -36.04 -3.43 -89.77
C GLY A 38 -35.91 -3.61 -88.26
N VAL A 39 -37.05 -3.81 -87.59
CA VAL A 39 -37.14 -3.93 -86.12
C VAL A 39 -37.48 -5.37 -85.74
N THR A 40 -36.62 -5.99 -84.93
CA THR A 40 -36.91 -7.30 -84.33
C THR A 40 -37.49 -7.10 -82.93
N ALA A 41 -38.78 -7.41 -82.75
CA ALA A 41 -39.44 -7.32 -81.45
C ALA A 41 -39.36 -8.66 -80.70
N ILE A 42 -38.66 -8.69 -79.57
CA ILE A 42 -38.58 -9.85 -78.67
C ILE A 42 -39.43 -9.56 -77.44
N TYR A 43 -40.55 -10.28 -77.31
CA TYR A 43 -41.51 -10.11 -76.22
C TYR A 43 -41.84 -11.45 -75.56
N GLY A 44 -42.43 -11.39 -74.37
CA GLY A 44 -42.79 -12.55 -73.57
C GLY A 44 -43.01 -12.15 -72.12
N GLU A 45 -43.46 -13.07 -71.27
CA GLU A 45 -43.73 -12.80 -69.86
C GLU A 45 -42.45 -12.45 -69.07
N ASN A 46 -42.63 -11.90 -67.87
CA ASN A 46 -41.52 -11.67 -66.95
C ASN A 46 -40.91 -13.02 -66.55
N GLY A 47 -39.58 -13.11 -66.52
CA GLY A 47 -38.86 -14.34 -66.18
C GLY A 47 -38.51 -15.24 -67.37
N VAL A 48 -39.02 -14.99 -68.58
CA VAL A 48 -38.72 -15.83 -69.78
C VAL A 48 -37.29 -15.68 -70.35
N GLY A 49 -36.46 -14.80 -69.76
CA GLY A 49 -35.05 -14.67 -70.13
C GLY A 49 -34.68 -13.50 -71.05
N LYS A 50 -35.60 -12.59 -71.40
CA LYS A 50 -35.34 -11.38 -72.22
C LYS A 50 -34.13 -10.58 -71.72
N SER A 51 -34.07 -10.30 -70.42
CA SER A 51 -32.94 -9.57 -69.81
C SER A 51 -31.63 -10.36 -69.85
N GLY A 52 -31.68 -11.70 -69.91
CA GLY A 52 -30.51 -12.55 -70.09
C GLY A 52 -29.81 -12.27 -71.42
N TYR A 53 -30.57 -12.22 -72.52
CA TYR A 53 -30.02 -11.84 -73.83
C TYR A 53 -29.44 -10.42 -73.83
N SER A 54 -30.15 -9.45 -73.24
CA SER A 54 -29.68 -8.06 -73.14
C SER A 54 -28.32 -7.95 -72.43
N ARG A 55 -28.09 -8.71 -71.35
CA ARG A 55 -26.81 -8.73 -70.63
C ARG A 55 -25.68 -9.29 -71.48
N VAL A 56 -25.93 -10.36 -72.24
CA VAL A 56 -24.96 -10.95 -73.17
C VAL A 56 -24.58 -9.92 -74.25
N PHE A 57 -25.57 -9.26 -74.85
CA PHE A 57 -25.32 -8.18 -75.82
C PHE A 57 -24.50 -7.04 -75.22
N LYS A 58 -24.80 -6.59 -73.99
CA LYS A 58 -24.04 -5.51 -73.33
C LYS A 58 -22.58 -5.86 -73.04
N LYS A 59 -22.29 -7.13 -72.74
CA LYS A 59 -20.92 -7.61 -72.47
C LYS A 59 -20.12 -7.84 -73.75
N ALA A 60 -20.74 -8.40 -74.78
CA ALA A 60 -20.07 -8.75 -76.02
C ALA A 60 -19.93 -7.56 -76.99
N CYS A 61 -20.91 -6.65 -77.04
CA CYS A 61 -20.95 -5.54 -77.98
C CYS A 61 -20.63 -4.17 -77.31
N ARG A 62 -20.79 -3.07 -78.04
CA ARG A 62 -20.53 -1.71 -77.53
C ARG A 62 -21.69 -1.21 -76.67
N ALA A 63 -21.48 -1.13 -75.36
CA ALA A 63 -22.41 -0.54 -74.39
C ALA A 63 -21.67 0.39 -73.41
N ARG A 64 -22.31 1.50 -73.01
CA ARG A 64 -21.74 2.47 -72.04
C ARG A 64 -21.79 1.95 -70.61
N ASP A 65 -22.85 1.22 -70.26
CA ASP A 65 -22.94 0.53 -68.97
C ASP A 65 -22.69 -0.97 -69.14
N ARG A 66 -21.54 -1.44 -68.62
CA ARG A 66 -21.15 -2.86 -68.59
C ARG A 66 -21.10 -3.42 -67.17
N ARG A 67 -21.62 -2.68 -66.18
CA ARG A 67 -21.53 -3.05 -64.75
C ARG A 67 -22.42 -4.21 -64.39
N GLU A 68 -23.57 -4.36 -65.06
CA GLU A 68 -24.50 -5.47 -64.80
C GLU A 68 -23.82 -6.81 -65.15
N PRO A 69 -23.63 -7.72 -64.17
CA PRO A 69 -23.07 -9.04 -64.42
C PRO A 69 -24.09 -9.94 -65.13
N ILE A 70 -23.59 -10.88 -65.93
CA ILE A 70 -24.41 -11.99 -66.41
C ILE A 70 -24.60 -12.95 -65.23
N LEU A 71 -25.85 -13.34 -64.96
CA LEU A 71 -26.13 -14.27 -63.86
C LEU A 71 -25.86 -15.71 -64.32
N PRO A 72 -25.30 -16.57 -63.45
CA PRO A 72 -25.07 -17.97 -63.77
C PRO A 72 -26.38 -18.72 -64.00
N ASN A 73 -26.29 -19.94 -64.55
CA ASN A 73 -27.48 -20.71 -64.85
C ASN A 73 -28.23 -21.16 -63.59
N ALA A 74 -29.47 -20.69 -63.43
CA ALA A 74 -30.30 -20.96 -62.25
C ALA A 74 -30.71 -22.44 -62.13
N ASN A 75 -30.59 -23.23 -63.20
CA ASN A 75 -30.88 -24.66 -63.21
C ASN A 75 -29.66 -25.53 -62.84
N LEU A 76 -28.49 -24.93 -62.59
CA LEU A 76 -27.27 -25.62 -62.17
C LEU A 76 -26.98 -25.35 -60.68
N GLU A 77 -26.28 -26.27 -60.02
CA GLU A 77 -25.88 -26.06 -58.63
C GLU A 77 -24.98 -24.82 -58.49
N PRO A 78 -25.15 -24.03 -57.41
CA PRO A 78 -24.30 -22.87 -57.15
C PRO A 78 -22.82 -23.27 -57.13
N GLY A 79 -22.00 -22.63 -57.98
CA GLY A 79 -20.55 -22.88 -58.07
C GLY A 79 -20.12 -23.91 -59.12
N THR A 80 -21.05 -24.60 -59.79
CA THR A 80 -20.72 -25.57 -60.87
C THR A 80 -20.86 -24.98 -62.28
N CYS A 81 -21.28 -23.72 -62.38
CA CYS A 81 -21.53 -23.03 -63.65
C CYS A 81 -20.23 -22.41 -64.19
N GLY A 82 -19.86 -22.74 -65.43
CA GLY A 82 -18.77 -22.07 -66.14
C GLY A 82 -19.12 -20.62 -66.53
N PRO A 83 -18.17 -19.87 -67.12
CA PRO A 83 -18.45 -18.54 -67.68
C PRO A 83 -19.54 -18.60 -68.76
N ALA A 84 -20.24 -17.48 -68.95
CA ALA A 84 -21.25 -17.32 -70.00
C ALA A 84 -20.61 -17.42 -71.38
N GLU A 85 -21.22 -18.20 -72.27
CA GLU A 85 -20.76 -18.44 -73.64
C GLU A 85 -21.91 -18.27 -74.62
N ALA A 86 -21.61 -17.76 -75.82
CA ALA A 86 -22.55 -17.67 -76.93
C ALA A 86 -21.79 -17.55 -78.26
N THR A 87 -22.45 -17.89 -79.37
CA THR A 87 -21.94 -17.62 -80.72
C THR A 87 -22.87 -16.62 -81.41
N PHE A 88 -22.31 -15.49 -81.85
CA PHE A 88 -23.04 -14.49 -82.61
C PHE A 88 -22.94 -14.82 -84.10
N GLU A 89 -24.09 -15.02 -84.75
CA GLU A 89 -24.15 -15.09 -86.21
C GLU A 89 -24.21 -13.66 -86.74
N ALA A 90 -23.23 -13.28 -87.55
CA ALA A 90 -23.14 -11.96 -88.16
C ALA A 90 -22.83 -12.07 -89.66
N GLU A 91 -23.03 -10.98 -90.39
CA GLU A 91 -22.57 -10.80 -91.76
C GLU A 91 -21.60 -9.63 -91.77
N ILE A 92 -20.40 -9.84 -92.30
CA ILE A 92 -19.41 -8.79 -92.54
C ILE A 92 -19.36 -8.59 -94.05
N ASP A 93 -19.78 -7.41 -94.51
CA ASP A 93 -19.89 -7.07 -95.93
C ASP A 93 -20.67 -8.11 -96.75
N GLY A 94 -21.75 -8.64 -96.15
CA GLY A 94 -22.63 -9.65 -96.74
C GLY A 94 -22.13 -11.10 -96.65
N THR A 95 -20.94 -11.35 -96.09
CA THR A 95 -20.42 -12.70 -95.88
C THR A 95 -20.81 -13.23 -94.49
N PRO A 96 -21.56 -14.34 -94.38
CA PRO A 96 -21.92 -14.92 -93.08
C PRO A 96 -20.69 -15.41 -92.30
N ILE A 97 -20.64 -15.09 -91.00
CA ILE A 97 -19.59 -15.51 -90.07
C ILE A 97 -20.16 -15.81 -88.69
N ASP A 98 -19.61 -16.84 -88.05
CA ASP A 98 -19.88 -17.16 -86.64
C ASP A 98 -18.78 -16.56 -85.76
N LEU A 99 -19.18 -15.78 -84.75
CA LEU A 99 -18.29 -15.09 -83.81
C LEU A 99 -18.47 -15.69 -82.41
N PRO A 100 -17.61 -16.63 -81.99
CA PRO A 100 -17.68 -17.22 -80.65
C PRO A 100 -17.26 -16.21 -79.58
N TRP A 101 -18.01 -16.13 -78.50
CA TRP A 101 -17.79 -15.21 -77.39
C TRP A 101 -17.90 -15.94 -76.05
N LYS A 102 -17.04 -15.54 -75.11
CA LYS A 102 -16.96 -16.08 -73.75
C LYS A 102 -16.73 -14.95 -72.76
N ASP A 103 -17.53 -14.89 -71.71
CA ASP A 103 -17.41 -13.85 -70.68
C ASP A 103 -16.06 -13.95 -69.96
N GLY A 104 -15.42 -12.81 -69.72
CA GLY A 104 -14.06 -12.71 -69.20
C GLY A 104 -12.95 -12.66 -70.28
N ASN A 105 -13.25 -13.03 -71.53
CA ASN A 105 -12.31 -12.88 -72.66
C ASN A 105 -12.59 -11.60 -73.46
N GLU A 106 -11.60 -11.13 -74.22
CA GLU A 106 -11.79 -10.01 -75.15
C GLU A 106 -12.82 -10.41 -76.24
N PRO A 107 -13.90 -9.63 -76.44
CA PRO A 107 -14.90 -9.95 -77.44
C PRO A 107 -14.35 -9.88 -78.88
N PRO A 108 -14.88 -10.69 -79.82
CA PRO A 108 -14.54 -10.56 -81.24
C PRO A 108 -14.71 -9.12 -81.74
N HIS A 109 -13.66 -8.57 -82.36
CA HIS A 109 -13.62 -7.16 -82.78
C HIS A 109 -14.86 -6.70 -83.57
N PRO A 110 -15.46 -7.47 -84.51
CA PRO A 110 -16.66 -7.01 -85.23
C PRO A 110 -17.86 -6.68 -84.32
N LEU A 111 -17.98 -7.30 -83.14
CA LEU A 111 -19.08 -7.02 -82.21
C LEU A 111 -18.97 -5.63 -81.57
N SER A 112 -17.77 -5.02 -81.55
CA SER A 112 -17.57 -3.66 -81.04
C SER A 112 -18.20 -2.57 -81.91
N GLU A 113 -18.58 -2.90 -83.14
CA GLU A 113 -19.25 -2.00 -84.08
C GLU A 113 -20.78 -1.97 -83.86
N ILE A 114 -21.31 -2.92 -83.09
CA ILE A 114 -22.74 -3.00 -82.76
C ILE A 114 -22.98 -2.25 -81.44
N ALA A 115 -23.81 -1.19 -81.50
CA ALA A 115 -24.17 -0.41 -80.32
C ALA A 115 -25.41 -1.00 -79.62
N ILE A 116 -25.30 -1.25 -78.31
CA ILE A 116 -26.38 -1.73 -77.45
C ILE A 116 -26.81 -0.62 -76.50
N PHE A 117 -28.11 -0.37 -76.44
CA PHE A 117 -28.71 0.69 -75.64
C PHE A 117 -29.87 0.14 -74.81
N ASP A 118 -29.88 0.44 -73.51
CA ASP A 118 -30.96 0.10 -72.58
C ASP A 118 -31.17 1.22 -71.54
N THR A 119 -32.15 1.03 -70.65
CA THR A 119 -32.48 2.01 -69.60
C THR A 119 -31.32 2.31 -68.64
N HIS A 120 -30.43 1.34 -68.39
CA HIS A 120 -29.25 1.55 -67.53
C HIS A 120 -28.18 2.39 -68.25
N CYS A 121 -27.97 2.15 -69.55
CA CYS A 121 -27.13 3.01 -70.38
C CYS A 121 -27.66 4.44 -70.42
N ALA A 122 -28.99 4.64 -70.51
CA ALA A 122 -29.61 5.96 -70.47
C ALA A 122 -29.35 6.69 -69.14
N ARG A 123 -29.47 6.00 -67.99
CA ARG A 123 -29.14 6.59 -66.68
C ARG A 123 -27.68 6.99 -66.55
N ALA A 124 -26.75 6.23 -67.15
CA ALA A 124 -25.34 6.61 -67.18
C ALA A 124 -25.07 7.92 -67.96
N TYR A 125 -26.00 8.41 -68.79
CA TYR A 125 -25.92 9.75 -69.39
C TYR A 125 -26.39 10.87 -68.45
N ILE A 126 -27.24 10.55 -67.47
CA ILE A 126 -27.89 11.53 -66.58
C ILE A 126 -27.15 11.62 -65.24
N ASP A 127 -26.78 10.48 -64.65
CA ASP A 127 -26.24 10.40 -63.28
C ASP A 127 -24.74 10.74 -63.19
N ASN A 128 -23.99 10.65 -64.30
CA ASN A 128 -22.57 11.01 -64.36
C ASN A 128 -22.38 12.49 -64.75
N GLN A 129 -22.86 13.43 -63.93
CA GLN A 129 -22.53 14.87 -64.03
C GLN A 129 -21.09 15.20 -63.61
N GLY A 130 -20.09 14.40 -64.01
CA GLY A 130 -18.78 14.40 -63.37
C GLY A 130 -17.60 14.00 -64.23
N ASP A 131 -17.54 14.44 -65.48
CA ASP A 131 -16.27 14.57 -66.21
C ASP A 131 -16.35 15.85 -67.06
N PHE A 132 -15.90 16.97 -66.49
CA PHE A 132 -15.52 18.11 -67.33
C PHE A 132 -14.26 17.67 -68.09
N ALA A 133 -14.35 17.49 -69.40
CA ALA A 133 -13.23 17.06 -70.24
C ALA A 133 -12.07 18.08 -70.33
N TYR A 134 -12.10 19.15 -69.54
CA TYR A 134 -11.07 20.17 -69.51
C TYR A 134 -10.76 20.59 -68.07
N SER A 135 -9.61 20.14 -67.55
CA SER A 135 -8.96 20.71 -66.37
C SER A 135 -7.62 21.33 -66.81
N PRO A 136 -7.39 22.62 -66.55
CA PRO A 136 -6.08 23.25 -66.79
C PRO A 136 -4.93 22.46 -66.14
N TYR A 137 -3.83 22.32 -66.88
CA TYR A 137 -2.61 21.66 -66.40
C TYR A 137 -2.09 22.31 -65.10
N GLY A 138 -1.85 21.50 -64.06
CA GLY A 138 -1.38 21.94 -62.75
C GLY A 138 -2.45 22.06 -61.66
N LEU A 139 -3.75 22.00 -61.99
CA LEU A 139 -4.84 21.98 -61.00
C LEU A 139 -5.04 20.60 -60.35
N ASP A 140 -4.59 19.54 -61.01
CA ASP A 140 -4.54 18.16 -60.49
C ASP A 140 -3.70 18.03 -59.21
N ILE A 141 -2.71 18.90 -59.03
CA ILE A 141 -1.88 18.97 -57.80
C ILE A 141 -2.75 19.32 -56.58
N LEU A 142 -3.72 20.23 -56.73
CA LEU A 142 -4.61 20.62 -55.62
C LEU A 142 -5.59 19.51 -55.27
N GLU A 143 -6.10 18.78 -56.27
CA GLU A 143 -6.93 17.60 -56.07
C GLU A 143 -6.15 16.47 -55.38
N GLY A 144 -4.91 16.22 -55.83
CA GLY A 144 -3.99 15.28 -55.20
C GLY A 144 -3.69 15.63 -53.74
N LEU A 145 -3.49 16.92 -53.43
CA LEU A 145 -3.30 17.41 -52.07
C LEU A 145 -4.55 17.19 -51.20
N VAL A 146 -5.75 17.48 -51.70
CA VAL A 146 -7.02 17.19 -51.01
C VAL A 146 -7.13 15.69 -50.71
N GLY A 147 -6.81 14.83 -51.68
CA GLY A 147 -6.79 13.38 -51.52
C GLY A 147 -5.81 12.92 -50.43
N ALA A 148 -4.60 13.49 -50.39
CA ALA A 148 -3.59 13.19 -49.37
C ALA A 148 -4.04 13.65 -47.98
N CYS A 149 -4.56 14.88 -47.85
CA CYS A 149 -5.11 15.42 -46.60
C CYS A 149 -6.25 14.55 -46.06
N ASN A 150 -7.17 14.10 -46.92
CA ASN A 150 -8.27 13.22 -46.52
C ASN A 150 -7.76 11.86 -46.03
N LYS A 151 -6.81 11.24 -46.72
CA LYS A 151 -6.20 9.97 -46.29
C LYS A 151 -5.49 10.10 -44.94
N LEU A 152 -4.73 11.17 -44.74
CA LEU A 152 -4.07 11.45 -43.45
C LEU A 152 -5.09 11.70 -42.34
N LYS A 153 -6.15 12.47 -42.62
CA LYS A 153 -7.23 12.73 -41.67
C LYS A 153 -7.91 11.43 -41.22
N VAL A 154 -8.22 10.51 -42.15
CA VAL A 154 -8.81 9.20 -41.83
C VAL A 154 -7.88 8.39 -40.93
N ARG A 155 -6.59 8.31 -41.27
CA ARG A 155 -5.60 7.58 -40.47
C ARG A 155 -5.45 8.18 -39.07
N ALA A 156 -5.29 9.49 -38.97
CA ALA A 156 -5.17 10.20 -37.69
C ALA A 156 -6.42 10.04 -36.82
N THR A 157 -7.62 10.04 -37.44
CA THR A 157 -8.88 9.81 -36.72
C THR A 157 -8.96 8.38 -36.16
N ALA A 158 -8.59 7.38 -36.96
CA ALA A 158 -8.58 5.98 -36.53
C ALA A 158 -7.55 5.74 -35.40
N GLU A 159 -6.34 6.29 -35.53
CA GLU A 159 -5.29 6.17 -34.51
C GLU A 159 -5.68 6.89 -33.22
N LYS A 160 -6.34 8.05 -33.30
CA LYS A 160 -6.85 8.78 -32.14
C LYS A 160 -7.90 7.96 -31.39
N ALA A 161 -8.80 7.30 -32.11
CA ALA A 161 -9.82 6.43 -31.50
C ALA A 161 -9.18 5.21 -30.81
N ALA A 162 -8.20 4.58 -31.45
CA ALA A 162 -7.47 3.44 -30.88
C ALA A 162 -6.63 3.81 -29.64
N SER A 163 -6.14 5.05 -29.57
CA SER A 163 -5.32 5.56 -28.48
C SER A 163 -6.12 6.29 -27.39
N THR A 164 -7.43 6.06 -27.30
CA THR A 164 -8.29 6.70 -26.31
C THR A 164 -7.76 6.46 -24.88
N PRO A 165 -7.42 7.51 -24.13
CA PRO A 165 -6.92 7.38 -22.76
C PRO A 165 -7.98 6.77 -21.84
N SER A 166 -7.52 5.97 -20.87
CA SER A 166 -8.38 5.38 -19.83
C SER A 166 -7.82 5.69 -18.46
N ASN A 167 -8.70 6.04 -17.52
CA ASN A 167 -8.36 6.27 -16.12
C ASN A 167 -8.74 5.09 -15.20
N ALA A 168 -9.21 3.97 -15.76
CA ALA A 168 -9.74 2.86 -14.98
C ALA A 168 -8.76 2.31 -13.94
N ALA A 169 -7.46 2.29 -14.26
CA ALA A 169 -6.41 1.81 -13.37
C ALA A 169 -6.22 2.66 -12.09
N TYR A 170 -6.63 3.93 -12.11
CA TYR A 170 -6.39 4.88 -11.01
C TYR A 170 -7.65 5.65 -10.57
N VAL A 171 -8.83 5.28 -11.07
CA VAL A 171 -10.10 5.98 -10.77
C VAL A 171 -10.43 5.97 -9.28
N VAL A 172 -10.09 4.89 -8.57
CA VAL A 172 -10.31 4.78 -7.12
C VAL A 172 -9.42 5.78 -6.37
N LEU A 173 -8.13 5.84 -6.72
CA LEU A 173 -7.17 6.78 -6.11
C LEU A 173 -7.54 8.23 -6.38
N ALA A 174 -8.08 8.53 -7.58
CA ALA A 174 -8.54 9.87 -7.92
C ALA A 174 -9.78 10.34 -7.14
N GLY A 175 -10.53 9.42 -6.53
CA GLY A 175 -11.70 9.72 -5.69
C GLY A 175 -11.39 10.01 -4.23
N GLU A 176 -10.14 9.86 -3.81
CA GLU A 176 -9.71 10.05 -2.42
C GLU A 176 -9.35 11.53 -2.14
N GLN A 177 -9.14 11.88 -0.85
CA GLN A 177 -8.73 13.23 -0.44
C GLN A 177 -7.23 13.29 -0.13
N THR A 178 -6.39 13.00 -1.13
CA THR A 178 -4.92 12.92 -1.01
C THR A 178 -4.23 13.82 -2.05
N GLU A 179 -2.94 14.11 -1.87
CA GLU A 179 -2.14 14.82 -2.89
C GLU A 179 -2.03 13.99 -4.18
N VAL A 180 -1.93 12.67 -4.04
CA VAL A 180 -2.05 11.72 -5.16
C VAL A 180 -3.34 11.96 -5.96
N ALA A 181 -4.50 12.02 -5.29
CA ALA A 181 -5.79 12.26 -5.94
C ALA A 181 -5.81 13.60 -6.70
N LYS A 182 -5.30 14.68 -6.06
CA LYS A 182 -5.21 16.00 -6.69
C LYS A 182 -4.37 16.00 -7.96
N LYS A 183 -3.23 15.30 -7.97
CA LYS A 183 -2.39 15.16 -9.16
C LYS A 183 -3.04 14.27 -10.22
N LEU A 184 -3.71 13.19 -9.85
CA LEU A 184 -4.43 12.34 -10.81
C LEU A 184 -5.59 13.09 -11.50
N LEU A 185 -6.36 13.89 -10.74
CA LEU A 185 -7.45 14.73 -11.26
C LEU A 185 -6.95 15.87 -12.17
N GLY A 186 -5.68 16.25 -12.05
CA GLY A 186 -5.05 17.25 -12.92
C GLY A 186 -4.68 16.75 -14.32
N ILE A 187 -4.75 15.44 -14.59
CA ILE A 187 -4.41 14.87 -15.90
C ILE A 187 -5.50 15.22 -16.94
N PRO A 188 -5.13 15.64 -18.17
CA PRO A 188 -3.77 15.83 -18.68
C PRO A 188 -3.22 17.26 -18.55
N ALA A 189 -4.00 18.22 -18.05
CA ALA A 189 -3.71 19.65 -18.21
C ALA A 189 -2.72 20.24 -17.18
N ARG A 190 -2.73 19.75 -15.94
CA ARG A 190 -2.03 20.37 -14.79
C ARG A 190 -0.94 19.49 -14.19
N THR A 191 -0.86 18.23 -14.58
CA THR A 191 0.03 17.23 -13.97
C THR A 191 1.09 16.79 -14.96
N LYS A 192 2.35 16.80 -14.52
CA LYS A 192 3.50 16.32 -15.30
C LYS A 192 3.86 14.89 -14.90
N ALA A 193 4.55 14.18 -15.79
CA ALA A 193 5.01 12.82 -15.52
C ALA A 193 5.91 12.78 -14.26
N GLU A 194 6.78 13.79 -14.11
CA GLU A 194 7.66 13.99 -12.95
C GLU A 194 6.89 14.06 -11.62
N ASP A 195 5.69 14.67 -11.60
CA ASP A 195 4.85 14.74 -10.40
C ASP A 195 4.42 13.33 -9.95
N ILE A 196 4.01 12.49 -10.91
CA ILE A 196 3.56 11.11 -10.66
C ILE A 196 4.73 10.23 -10.24
N GLU A 197 5.87 10.37 -10.91
CA GLU A 197 7.08 9.62 -10.57
C GLU A 197 7.57 9.95 -9.16
N THR A 198 7.57 11.23 -8.79
CA THR A 198 7.97 11.68 -7.46
C THR A 198 7.05 11.14 -6.38
N LEU A 199 5.72 11.25 -6.57
CA LEU A 199 4.75 10.77 -5.58
C LEU A 199 4.74 9.23 -5.43
N ALA A 200 5.07 8.51 -6.50
CA ALA A 200 5.14 7.06 -6.52
C ALA A 200 6.39 6.48 -5.83
N ILE A 201 7.39 7.31 -5.50
CA ILE A 201 8.54 6.86 -4.71
C ILE A 201 8.09 6.75 -3.25
N ILE A 202 8.27 5.57 -2.64
CA ILE A 202 8.03 5.34 -1.22
C ILE A 202 9.25 4.63 -0.61
N SER A 203 9.73 5.15 0.51
CA SER A 203 10.86 4.59 1.26
C SER A 203 10.44 3.44 2.18
N GLU A 204 11.40 2.63 2.60
CA GLU A 204 11.18 1.56 3.57
C GLU A 204 10.67 2.10 4.92
N ALA A 205 11.24 3.21 5.39
CA ALA A 205 10.78 3.90 6.60
C ALA A 205 9.32 4.39 6.49
N GLU A 206 8.89 4.86 5.32
CA GLU A 206 7.49 5.23 5.08
C GLU A 206 6.55 4.00 5.07
N LEU A 207 7.01 2.85 4.57
CA LEU A 207 6.25 1.60 4.61
C LEU A 207 6.12 1.06 6.04
N GLU A 208 7.18 1.11 6.83
CA GLU A 208 7.14 0.77 8.26
C GLU A 208 6.21 1.72 9.02
N ARG A 209 6.27 3.02 8.73
CA ARG A 209 5.35 4.02 9.29
C ARG A 209 3.90 3.73 8.92
N LEU A 210 3.60 3.37 7.68
CA LEU A 210 2.26 2.98 7.24
C LEU A 210 1.78 1.72 7.99
N ALA A 211 2.63 0.72 8.16
CA ALA A 211 2.30 -0.49 8.92
C ALA A 211 2.00 -0.17 10.39
N LEU A 212 2.80 0.69 11.01
CA LEU A 212 2.57 1.19 12.36
C LEU A 212 1.22 1.93 12.44
N LEU A 213 0.97 2.90 11.57
CA LEU A 213 -0.29 3.66 11.54
C LEU A 213 -1.51 2.76 11.38
N ASN A 214 -1.44 1.73 10.54
CA ASN A 214 -2.51 0.74 10.37
C ASN A 214 -2.82 -0.01 11.67
N LYS A 215 -1.79 -0.48 12.37
CA LYS A 215 -1.93 -1.19 13.65
C LYS A 215 -2.48 -0.25 14.73
N THR A 216 -1.96 0.97 14.78
CA THR A 216 -2.26 1.99 15.78
C THR A 216 -3.69 2.51 15.63
N LEU A 217 -4.16 2.78 14.41
CA LEU A 217 -5.53 3.25 14.15
C LEU A 217 -6.59 2.14 14.20
N ALA A 218 -6.19 0.86 14.21
CA ALA A 218 -7.10 -0.27 14.37
C ALA A 218 -7.51 -0.52 15.84
N GLU A 219 -6.87 0.16 16.80
CA GLU A 219 -7.23 0.03 18.21
C GLU A 219 -8.62 0.60 18.49
N ALA A 220 -9.51 -0.24 19.03
CA ALA A 220 -10.93 0.08 19.18
C ALA A 220 -11.18 1.06 20.34
N ASP A 221 -10.42 0.92 21.43
CA ASP A 221 -10.49 1.83 22.58
C ASP A 221 -9.08 2.19 23.10
N PRO A 222 -8.42 3.17 22.45
CA PRO A 222 -7.08 3.62 22.86
C PRO A 222 -7.04 4.15 24.29
N ARG A 223 -8.13 4.75 24.80
CA ARG A 223 -8.20 5.31 26.16
C ARG A 223 -8.21 4.20 27.20
N GLN A 224 -9.06 3.19 27.01
CA GLN A 224 -9.15 2.07 27.93
C GLN A 224 -7.82 1.28 27.95
N LYS A 225 -7.20 1.08 26.80
CA LYS A 225 -5.90 0.40 26.71
C LYS A 225 -4.75 1.22 27.32
N ALA A 226 -4.70 2.54 27.08
CA ALA A 226 -3.72 3.43 27.72
C ALA A 226 -3.87 3.40 29.25
N LEU A 227 -5.09 3.38 29.76
CA LEU A 227 -5.37 3.25 31.19
C LEU A 227 -4.87 1.90 31.73
N ALA A 228 -5.15 0.79 31.04
CA ALA A 228 -4.68 -0.53 31.43
C ALA A 228 -3.14 -0.61 31.48
N LEU A 229 -2.44 -0.06 30.48
CA LEU A 229 -0.98 -0.02 30.45
C LEU A 229 -0.40 0.82 31.59
N ARG A 230 -1.03 1.95 31.94
CA ARG A 230 -0.62 2.76 33.10
C ARG A 230 -0.83 2.02 34.43
N GLN A 231 -1.93 1.29 34.56
CA GLN A 231 -2.17 0.46 35.74
C GLN A 231 -1.12 -0.64 35.88
N LYS A 232 -0.73 -1.29 34.77
CA LYS A 232 0.42 -2.22 34.74
C LYS A 232 1.71 -1.53 35.17
N ALA A 233 2.04 -0.39 34.55
CA ALA A 233 3.24 0.36 34.89
C ALA A 233 3.29 0.78 36.38
N SER A 234 2.17 1.22 36.96
CA SER A 234 2.07 1.57 38.38
C SER A 234 2.34 0.37 39.29
N ARG A 235 1.88 -0.84 38.93
CA ARG A 235 2.19 -2.07 39.69
C ARG A 235 3.68 -2.38 39.65
N LEU A 236 4.33 -2.18 38.51
CA LEU A 236 5.78 -2.36 38.37
C LEU A 236 6.56 -1.32 39.16
N THR A 237 6.12 -0.07 39.22
CA THR A 237 6.75 0.96 40.07
C THR A 237 6.75 0.54 41.53
N SER A 238 5.61 0.07 42.05
CA SER A 238 5.53 -0.46 43.42
C SER A 238 6.39 -1.71 43.62
N LEU A 239 6.62 -2.54 42.59
CA LEU A 239 7.57 -3.65 42.66
C LEU A 239 9.02 -3.15 42.74
N VAL A 240 9.42 -2.18 41.91
CA VAL A 240 10.76 -1.58 41.93
C VAL A 240 11.09 -0.95 43.29
N GLU A 241 10.14 -0.25 43.90
CA GLU A 241 10.30 0.35 45.24
C GLU A 241 10.49 -0.73 46.32
N ARG A 242 9.71 -1.81 46.27
CA ARG A 242 9.85 -2.95 47.20
C ARG A 242 11.18 -3.67 47.02
N VAL A 243 11.63 -3.86 45.77
CA VAL A 243 12.95 -4.43 45.44
C VAL A 243 14.06 -3.58 46.04
N ALA A 244 14.02 -2.26 45.82
CA ALA A 244 15.03 -1.34 46.34
C ALA A 244 15.08 -1.35 47.87
N THR A 245 13.92 -1.28 48.51
CA THR A 245 13.80 -1.29 49.98
C THR A 245 14.29 -2.61 50.57
N ALA A 246 13.94 -3.75 49.97
CA ALA A 246 14.34 -5.06 50.47
C ALA A 246 15.85 -5.30 50.32
N ILE A 247 16.45 -4.88 49.19
CA ILE A 247 17.90 -4.99 48.98
C ILE A 247 18.65 -4.10 49.97
N ASP A 248 18.20 -2.86 50.22
CA ASP A 248 18.89 -1.92 51.11
C ASP A 248 19.04 -2.47 52.54
N VAL A 249 17.98 -3.07 53.08
CA VAL A 249 17.95 -3.64 54.44
C VAL A 249 19.02 -4.72 54.65
N VAL A 250 19.30 -5.53 53.62
CA VAL A 250 20.29 -6.63 53.68
C VAL A 250 21.51 -6.39 52.79
N SER A 251 21.77 -5.12 52.46
CA SER A 251 22.89 -4.69 51.64
C SER A 251 24.22 -5.03 52.31
N GLU A 252 25.27 -5.22 51.51
CA GLU A 252 26.61 -5.52 52.03
C GLU A 252 27.10 -4.48 53.06
N GLU A 253 26.73 -3.20 52.89
CA GLU A 253 27.05 -2.14 53.85
C GLU A 253 26.38 -2.36 55.21
N LYS A 254 25.06 -2.65 55.24
CA LYS A 254 24.32 -2.91 56.47
C LYS A 254 24.80 -4.20 57.15
N VAL A 255 25.13 -5.21 56.35
CA VAL A 255 25.68 -6.47 56.83
C VAL A 255 27.06 -6.26 57.48
N ALA A 256 27.96 -5.54 56.82
CA ALA A 256 29.29 -5.22 57.36
C ALA A 256 29.20 -4.38 58.65
N SER A 257 28.30 -3.39 58.67
CA SER A 257 28.04 -2.58 59.86
C SER A 257 27.52 -3.42 61.04
N LEU A 258 26.57 -4.33 60.78
CA LEU A 258 26.06 -5.23 61.82
C LEU A 258 27.16 -6.19 62.33
N TRP A 259 27.96 -6.75 61.42
CA TRP A 259 29.09 -7.61 61.78
C TRP A 259 30.07 -6.90 62.72
N GLU A 260 30.45 -5.65 62.40
CA GLU A 260 31.35 -4.86 63.22
C GLU A 260 30.76 -4.56 64.61
N LEU A 261 29.48 -4.20 64.67
CA LEU A 261 28.77 -3.93 65.93
C LEU A 261 28.66 -5.18 66.81
N ILE A 262 28.39 -6.34 66.22
CA ILE A 262 28.36 -7.62 66.93
C ILE A 262 29.76 -8.01 67.40
N GLY A 263 30.79 -7.80 66.58
CA GLY A 263 32.19 -7.98 66.97
C GLY A 263 32.57 -7.12 68.18
N LYS A 264 32.22 -5.82 68.15
CA LYS A 264 32.40 -4.90 69.28
C LYS A 264 31.63 -5.35 70.52
N SER A 265 30.38 -5.79 70.35
CA SER A 265 29.56 -6.29 71.46
C SER A 265 30.15 -7.54 72.10
N ASN A 266 30.63 -8.49 71.30
CA ASN A 266 31.27 -9.71 71.80
C ASN A 266 32.59 -9.40 72.51
N ALA A 267 33.42 -8.51 71.97
CA ALA A 267 34.68 -8.09 72.61
C ALA A 267 34.43 -7.36 73.93
N ALA A 268 33.47 -6.43 73.97
CA ALA A 268 33.09 -5.72 75.18
C ALA A 268 32.49 -6.66 76.24
N LYS A 269 31.69 -7.65 75.80
CA LYS A 269 31.17 -8.71 76.68
C LYS A 269 32.29 -9.55 77.29
N ALA A 270 33.28 -9.98 76.51
CA ALA A 270 34.42 -10.74 77.03
C ALA A 270 35.24 -9.94 78.05
N ALA A 271 35.44 -8.63 77.80
CA ALA A 271 36.10 -7.74 78.75
C ALA A 271 35.30 -7.56 80.06
N ALA A 272 33.98 -7.43 79.97
CA ALA A 272 33.09 -7.37 81.13
C ALA A 272 33.07 -8.71 81.90
N GLU A 273 33.07 -9.85 81.21
CA GLU A 273 33.15 -11.18 81.85
C GLU A 273 34.47 -11.39 82.60
N LEU A 274 35.60 -10.89 82.06
CA LEU A 274 36.88 -10.91 82.75
C LEU A 274 36.84 -10.06 84.03
N ALA A 275 36.35 -8.82 83.93
CA ALA A 275 36.17 -7.94 85.09
C ALA A 275 35.20 -8.55 86.13
N ALA A 276 34.13 -9.20 85.67
CA ALA A 276 33.19 -9.91 86.53
C ALA A 276 33.83 -11.11 87.24
N THR A 277 34.78 -11.80 86.59
CA THR A 277 35.50 -12.94 87.17
C THR A 277 36.44 -12.47 88.29
N GLU A 278 37.18 -11.38 88.06
CA GLU A 278 38.01 -10.74 89.09
C GLU A 278 37.16 -10.26 90.27
N PHE A 279 36.01 -9.64 89.97
CA PHE A 279 35.09 -9.18 91.00
C PHE A 279 34.52 -10.32 91.84
N LYS A 280 34.11 -11.43 91.21
CA LYS A 280 33.62 -12.65 91.86
C LYS A 280 34.66 -13.30 92.78
N ALA A 281 35.95 -13.16 92.48
CA ALA A 281 37.04 -13.69 93.30
C ALA A 281 37.23 -12.91 94.63
N THR A 282 36.55 -11.78 94.82
CA THR A 282 36.61 -11.03 96.08
C THR A 282 35.97 -11.84 97.22
N PRO A 283 36.67 -12.06 98.35
CA PRO A 283 36.14 -12.83 99.48
C PRO A 283 34.82 -12.27 100.04
N GLY A 284 33.94 -13.17 100.47
CA GLY A 284 32.67 -12.82 101.13
C GLY A 284 31.51 -12.48 100.20
N GLN A 285 31.63 -12.72 98.89
CA GLN A 285 30.53 -12.60 97.93
C GLN A 285 29.74 -13.92 97.78
N LEU A 286 28.44 -13.82 97.49
CA LEU A 286 27.60 -14.97 97.18
C LEU A 286 27.89 -15.49 95.77
N ALA A 287 27.65 -16.79 95.55
CA ALA A 287 27.68 -17.37 94.21
C ALA A 287 26.67 -16.64 93.31
N GLY A 288 27.12 -16.21 92.13
CA GLY A 288 26.32 -15.43 91.18
C GLY A 288 26.41 -13.91 91.34
N THR A 289 26.99 -13.38 92.43
CA THR A 289 27.31 -11.94 92.54
C THR A 289 28.26 -11.53 91.40
N GLY A 290 27.99 -10.40 90.75
CA GLY A 290 28.71 -9.96 89.54
C GLY A 290 28.20 -10.58 88.22
N GLY A 291 27.25 -11.53 88.26
CA GLY A 291 26.51 -12.01 87.08
C GLY A 291 25.37 -11.08 86.65
N GLU A 292 24.76 -11.34 85.49
CA GLU A 292 23.71 -10.49 84.89
C GLU A 292 22.44 -10.41 85.74
N GLU A 293 22.01 -11.52 86.34
CA GLU A 293 20.82 -11.59 87.19
C GLU A 293 21.03 -10.72 88.45
N TRP A 294 22.23 -10.78 89.02
CA TRP A 294 22.60 -9.97 90.17
C TRP A 294 22.72 -8.48 89.82
N LYS A 295 23.28 -8.13 88.66
CA LYS A 295 23.34 -6.72 88.20
C LYS A 295 21.95 -6.15 88.02
N THR A 296 21.04 -6.92 87.44
CA THR A 296 19.62 -6.55 87.27
C THR A 296 18.97 -6.29 88.63
N LEU A 297 19.19 -7.18 89.60
CA LEU A 297 18.75 -6.99 90.98
C LEU A 297 19.34 -5.71 91.60
N PHE A 298 20.63 -5.45 91.43
CA PHE A 298 21.30 -4.27 91.98
C PHE A 298 20.80 -2.96 91.36
N GLN A 299 20.52 -2.95 90.05
CA GLN A 299 19.90 -1.81 89.37
C GLN A 299 18.46 -1.59 89.83
N ALA A 300 17.67 -2.65 90.02
CA ALA A 300 16.33 -2.54 90.58
C ALA A 300 16.36 -1.99 92.01
N ALA A 301 17.32 -2.41 92.83
CA ALA A 301 17.53 -1.87 94.17
C ALA A 301 17.95 -0.40 94.16
N ARG A 302 18.78 0.02 93.19
CA ARG A 302 19.11 1.43 92.98
C ARG A 302 17.87 2.26 92.65
N ALA A 303 17.06 1.82 91.69
CA ALA A 303 15.82 2.50 91.32
C ALA A 303 14.83 2.55 92.50
N PHE A 304 14.74 1.49 93.29
CA PHE A 304 13.92 1.48 94.50
C PHE A 304 14.45 2.43 95.58
N ALA A 305 15.77 2.57 95.71
CA ALA A 305 16.40 3.48 96.67
C ALA A 305 16.05 4.94 96.43
N GLU A 306 15.75 5.36 95.19
CA GLU A 306 15.22 6.69 94.89
C GLU A 306 13.89 6.97 95.61
N ILE A 307 13.13 5.92 95.92
CA ILE A 307 11.86 6.00 96.65
C ILE A 307 12.08 5.75 98.14
N SER A 308 12.81 4.68 98.50
CA SER A 308 12.96 4.26 99.90
C SER A 308 13.95 5.11 100.71
N HIS A 309 14.84 5.86 100.03
CA HIS A 309 15.85 6.74 100.63
C HIS A 309 15.94 8.07 99.86
N ALA A 310 14.82 8.74 99.65
CA ALA A 310 14.72 9.95 98.81
C ALA A 310 15.69 11.10 99.17
N ASP A 311 16.16 11.16 100.42
CA ASP A 311 17.10 12.19 100.90
C ASP A 311 18.59 11.85 100.62
N HIS A 312 18.89 10.68 100.05
CA HIS A 312 20.26 10.18 99.85
C HIS A 312 20.47 9.64 98.43
N GLU A 313 21.68 9.82 97.89
CA GLU A 313 22.04 9.32 96.56
C GLU A 313 22.61 7.90 96.66
N PHE A 314 21.96 6.91 96.03
CA PHE A 314 22.48 5.54 95.99
C PHE A 314 23.73 5.47 95.10
N PRO A 315 24.85 4.84 95.53
CA PRO A 315 24.99 3.91 96.67
C PRO A 315 25.43 4.53 98.01
N ASP A 316 25.61 5.85 98.12
CA ASP A 316 26.16 6.53 99.30
C ASP A 316 25.09 6.70 100.40
N LEU A 317 24.64 5.57 100.93
CA LEU A 317 23.69 5.51 102.04
C LEU A 317 24.45 5.55 103.38
N PRO A 318 23.99 6.31 104.38
CA PRO A 318 24.66 6.40 105.66
C PRO A 318 24.60 5.06 106.42
N VAL A 319 25.54 4.89 107.35
CA VAL A 319 25.75 3.65 108.12
C VAL A 319 24.49 3.16 108.86
N ASN A 320 23.62 4.08 109.26
CA ASN A 320 22.35 3.82 109.94
C ASN A 320 21.15 3.63 108.99
N ALA A 321 21.33 3.76 107.68
CA ALA A 321 20.26 3.52 106.71
C ALA A 321 19.93 2.01 106.60
N VAL A 322 18.68 1.76 106.20
CA VAL A 322 18.16 0.42 105.93
C VAL A 322 18.57 0.01 104.52
N CYS A 323 19.05 -1.23 104.33
CA CYS A 323 19.51 -1.71 103.04
C CYS A 323 18.33 -1.93 102.06
N PRO A 324 18.34 -1.35 100.84
CA PRO A 324 17.24 -1.53 99.88
C PRO A 324 17.13 -2.96 99.33
N LEU A 325 18.15 -3.81 99.51
CA LEU A 325 18.13 -5.21 99.07
C LEU A 325 17.55 -6.18 100.12
N CYS A 326 17.88 -6.00 101.41
CA CYS A 326 17.55 -6.96 102.47
C CYS A 326 16.82 -6.37 103.68
N GLN A 327 16.57 -5.06 103.69
CA GLN A 327 15.83 -4.32 104.72
C GLN A 327 16.45 -4.36 106.14
N ASN A 328 17.71 -4.79 106.27
CA ASN A 328 18.46 -4.70 107.53
C ASN A 328 19.30 -3.41 107.59
N ALA A 329 19.68 -2.96 108.79
CA ALA A 329 20.62 -1.85 108.96
C ALA A 329 21.96 -2.14 108.26
N LEU A 330 22.48 -1.17 107.48
CA LEU A 330 23.66 -1.37 106.64
C LEU A 330 24.94 -1.60 107.44
N GLY A 331 25.18 -0.78 108.46
CA GLY A 331 26.48 -0.75 109.14
C GLY A 331 27.62 -0.30 108.21
N GLN A 332 28.84 -0.21 108.74
CA GLN A 332 30.00 0.28 107.97
C GLN A 332 30.33 -0.65 106.80
N GLU A 333 30.28 -1.96 107.02
CA GLU A 333 30.56 -2.94 105.97
C GLU A 333 29.49 -2.99 104.87
N GLY A 334 28.21 -2.79 105.22
CA GLY A 334 27.13 -2.77 104.23
C GLY A 334 27.22 -1.55 103.31
N ALA A 335 27.45 -0.37 103.87
CA ALA A 335 27.66 0.86 103.10
C ALA A 335 28.89 0.74 102.16
N ALA A 336 30.03 0.26 102.68
CA ALA A 336 31.22 0.03 101.88
C ALA A 336 31.00 -1.02 100.77
N ARG A 337 30.19 -2.05 101.04
CA ARG A 337 29.85 -3.09 100.05
C ARG A 337 28.98 -2.55 98.93
N LEU A 338 28.00 -1.69 99.22
CA LEU A 338 27.16 -1.04 98.19
C LEU A 338 28.01 -0.14 97.27
N LEU A 339 28.94 0.62 97.83
CA LEU A 339 29.90 1.44 97.06
C LEU A 339 30.74 0.58 96.11
N ARG A 340 31.27 -0.55 96.61
CA ARG A 340 32.05 -1.50 95.79
C ARG A 340 31.20 -2.13 94.68
N PHE A 341 29.95 -2.47 94.99
CA PHE A 341 29.01 -3.03 94.02
C PHE A 341 28.67 -2.01 92.91
N ASP A 342 28.43 -0.76 93.27
CA ASP A 342 28.20 0.32 92.32
C ASP A 342 29.43 0.62 91.46
N ALA A 343 30.63 0.66 92.06
CA ALA A 343 31.87 0.87 91.33
C ALA A 343 32.10 -0.21 90.26
N PHE A 344 31.77 -1.47 90.57
CA PHE A 344 31.82 -2.56 89.60
C PHE A 344 30.75 -2.39 88.50
N VAL A 345 29.49 -2.13 88.87
CA VAL A 345 28.40 -1.96 87.88
C VAL A 345 28.58 -0.73 87.01
N ARG A 346 29.23 0.33 87.51
CA ARG A 346 29.58 1.55 86.76
C ARG A 346 30.95 1.46 86.07
N ALA A 347 31.69 0.36 86.24
CA ALA A 347 33.00 0.21 85.62
C ALA A 347 32.88 0.36 84.10
N ALA A 348 33.91 0.97 83.49
CA ALA A 348 33.90 1.27 82.06
C ALA A 348 33.64 0.04 81.19
N ALA A 349 34.12 -1.15 81.61
CA ALA A 349 33.88 -2.41 80.91
C ALA A 349 32.39 -2.81 80.85
N GLU A 350 31.66 -2.65 81.96
CA GLU A 350 30.24 -2.99 82.05
C GLU A 350 29.36 -2.03 81.24
N LYS A 351 29.65 -0.73 81.34
CA LYS A 351 28.98 0.28 80.53
C LYS A 351 29.25 0.05 79.04
N ALA A 352 30.50 -0.20 78.65
CA ALA A 352 30.85 -0.48 77.26
C ALA A 352 30.16 -1.74 76.72
N ALA A 353 30.03 -2.80 77.52
CA ALA A 353 29.31 -4.02 77.12
C ALA A 353 27.82 -3.76 76.87
N LYS A 354 27.16 -2.98 77.75
CA LYS A 354 25.77 -2.57 77.56
C LYS A 354 25.59 -1.70 76.31
N ASP A 355 26.37 -0.63 76.19
CA ASP A 355 26.27 0.31 75.08
C ASP A 355 26.53 -0.37 73.73
N ALA A 356 27.53 -1.27 73.65
CA ALA A 356 27.82 -2.05 72.46
C ALA A 356 26.71 -3.05 72.11
N ARG A 357 26.07 -3.67 73.12
CA ARG A 357 24.92 -4.56 72.92
C ARG A 357 23.71 -3.80 72.39
N ASP A 358 23.39 -2.66 72.99
CA ASP A 358 22.25 -1.84 72.55
C ASP A 358 22.48 -1.30 71.13
N ALA A 359 23.71 -0.88 70.81
CA ALA A 359 24.10 -0.46 69.47
C ALA A 359 23.97 -1.58 68.42
N ALA A 360 24.29 -2.84 68.77
CA ALA A 360 24.11 -3.98 67.87
C ALA A 360 22.64 -4.44 67.77
N ALA A 361 21.85 -4.28 68.84
CA ALA A 361 20.46 -4.73 68.90
C ALA A 361 19.53 -3.94 67.96
N VAL A 362 19.78 -2.64 67.76
CA VAL A 362 18.98 -1.79 66.88
C VAL A 362 19.00 -2.28 65.41
N PRO A 363 20.15 -2.36 64.72
CA PRO A 363 20.21 -2.86 63.34
C PRO A 363 19.80 -4.33 63.22
N PHE A 364 20.10 -5.16 64.24
CA PHE A 364 19.61 -6.54 64.27
C PHE A 364 18.07 -6.60 64.23
N ARG A 365 17.38 -5.80 65.06
CA ARG A 365 15.91 -5.76 65.07
C ARG A 365 15.33 -5.24 63.76
N VAL A 366 15.98 -4.25 63.13
CA VAL A 366 15.56 -3.76 61.81
C VAL A 366 15.56 -4.90 60.79
N ILE A 367 16.64 -5.68 60.71
CA ILE A 367 16.72 -6.83 59.80
C ILE A 367 15.72 -7.93 60.21
N GLN A 368 15.56 -8.19 61.51
CA GLN A 368 14.64 -9.22 62.02
C GLN A 368 13.18 -8.90 61.69
N GLN A 369 12.78 -7.63 61.76
CA GLN A 369 11.39 -7.19 61.58
C GLN A 369 11.07 -6.79 60.14
N ALA A 370 12.09 -6.63 59.28
CA ALA A 370 11.89 -6.27 57.89
C ALA A 370 11.13 -7.35 57.12
N SER A 371 10.06 -6.93 56.43
CA SER A 371 9.39 -7.76 55.44
C SER A 371 10.16 -7.68 54.12
N LEU A 372 10.98 -8.69 53.84
CA LEU A 372 11.68 -8.81 52.55
C LEU A 372 10.87 -9.56 51.48
N ASP A 373 9.56 -9.65 51.67
CA ASP A 373 8.65 -10.21 50.69
C ASP A 373 8.31 -9.14 49.64
N LEU A 374 8.70 -9.40 48.39
CA LEU A 374 8.40 -8.52 47.26
C LEU A 374 6.93 -8.60 46.84
N MET A 375 6.14 -9.52 47.44
CA MET A 375 4.80 -9.93 47.00
C MET A 375 4.71 -10.09 45.49
N PHE A 376 5.75 -10.69 44.92
CA PHE A 376 5.78 -11.10 43.52
C PHE A 376 5.13 -12.48 43.43
N ARG A 377 3.81 -12.51 43.20
CA ARG A 377 2.95 -13.69 43.25
C ARG A 377 1.80 -13.57 42.23
N ASP A 378 1.20 -14.72 41.90
CA ASP A 378 -0.04 -14.84 41.13
C ASP A 378 -0.03 -13.96 39.86
N ASP A 379 -1.04 -13.10 39.69
CA ASP A 379 -1.24 -12.22 38.54
C ASP A 379 -0.01 -11.36 38.18
N LEU A 380 0.79 -10.93 39.17
CA LEU A 380 1.97 -10.11 38.91
C LEU A 380 3.10 -10.93 38.28
N VAL A 381 3.19 -12.23 38.60
CA VAL A 381 4.15 -13.13 37.97
C VAL A 381 3.76 -13.37 36.52
N GLU A 382 2.49 -13.64 36.26
CA GLU A 382 1.98 -13.81 34.89
C GLU A 382 2.19 -12.54 34.06
N GLU A 383 1.82 -11.37 34.60
CA GLU A 383 1.96 -10.08 33.92
C GLU A 383 3.41 -9.76 33.54
N VAL A 384 4.38 -9.98 34.44
CA VAL A 384 5.80 -9.75 34.12
C VAL A 384 6.33 -10.84 33.19
N THR A 385 5.87 -12.08 33.30
CA THR A 385 6.29 -13.19 32.41
C THR A 385 5.86 -12.94 30.96
N GLU A 386 4.65 -12.40 30.74
CA GLU A 386 4.19 -11.97 29.42
C GLU A 386 5.08 -10.88 28.79
N LEU A 387 5.65 -10.00 29.62
CA LEU A 387 6.47 -8.87 29.17
C LEU A 387 7.95 -9.25 29.01
N SER A 388 8.48 -10.05 29.93
CA SER A 388 9.84 -10.59 29.92
C SER A 388 9.95 -11.78 30.89
N PRO A 389 10.04 -13.03 30.39
CA PRO A 389 10.25 -14.21 31.21
C PRO A 389 11.54 -14.15 32.03
N GLU A 390 12.59 -13.53 31.50
CA GLU A 390 13.89 -13.38 32.17
C GLU A 390 13.77 -12.48 33.41
N VAL A 391 13.06 -11.35 33.29
CA VAL A 391 12.84 -10.43 34.41
C VAL A 391 11.94 -11.08 35.47
N ALA A 392 10.92 -11.83 35.06
CA ALA A 392 10.07 -12.58 36.00
C ALA A 392 10.87 -13.62 36.79
N ALA A 393 11.75 -14.38 36.12
CA ALA A 393 12.65 -15.33 36.76
C ALA A 393 13.60 -14.63 37.76
N ALA A 394 14.16 -13.48 37.37
CA ALA A 394 15.03 -12.68 38.24
C ALA A 394 14.29 -12.15 39.48
N CYS A 395 13.05 -11.67 39.36
CA CYS A 395 12.21 -11.27 40.49
C CYS A 395 11.95 -12.42 41.47
N THR A 396 11.60 -13.60 40.95
CA THR A 396 11.37 -14.81 41.76
C THR A 396 12.66 -15.25 42.48
N ALA A 397 13.79 -15.28 41.76
CA ALA A 397 15.09 -15.62 42.32
C ALA A 397 15.51 -14.62 43.42
N LEU A 398 15.28 -13.33 43.19
CA LEU A 398 15.58 -12.30 44.19
C LEU A 398 14.72 -12.46 45.44
N GLN A 399 13.40 -12.66 45.31
CA GLN A 399 12.51 -12.88 46.45
C GLN A 399 12.95 -14.10 47.29
N ALA A 400 13.38 -15.19 46.65
CA ALA A 400 13.92 -16.35 47.33
C ALA A 400 15.26 -16.05 48.02
N SER A 401 16.20 -15.40 47.33
CA SER A 401 17.53 -15.07 47.86
C SER A 401 17.46 -14.10 49.05
N LEU A 402 16.55 -13.13 49.04
CA LEU A 402 16.30 -12.21 50.14
C LEU A 402 15.88 -12.94 51.42
N ARG A 403 14.93 -13.88 51.32
CA ARG A 403 14.47 -14.68 52.47
C ARG A 403 15.59 -15.57 53.02
N VAL A 404 16.32 -16.24 52.14
CA VAL A 404 17.44 -17.11 52.52
C VAL A 404 18.55 -16.29 53.20
N ARG A 405 18.90 -15.13 52.64
CA ARG A 405 19.92 -14.23 53.20
C ARG A 405 19.50 -13.63 54.53
N GLN A 406 18.25 -13.23 54.71
CA GLN A 406 17.75 -12.74 56.00
C GLN A 406 17.90 -13.79 57.10
N LEU A 407 17.48 -15.04 56.83
CA LEU A 407 17.61 -16.13 57.78
C LEU A 407 19.08 -16.41 58.12
N ALA A 408 19.95 -16.44 57.12
CA ALA A 408 21.39 -16.63 57.30
C ALA A 408 22.02 -15.48 58.12
N LEU A 409 21.62 -14.23 57.88
CA LEU A 409 22.08 -13.07 58.65
C LEU A 409 21.69 -13.17 60.13
N LEU A 410 20.45 -13.58 60.42
CA LEU A 410 19.99 -13.77 61.80
C LEU A 410 20.74 -14.93 62.48
N GLN A 411 21.08 -15.99 61.75
CA GLN A 411 21.90 -17.09 62.26
C GLN A 411 23.35 -16.67 62.51
N ALA A 412 23.95 -15.89 61.60
CA ALA A 412 25.31 -15.36 61.75
C ALA A 412 25.41 -14.40 62.94
N ALA A 413 24.42 -13.53 63.10
CA ALA A 413 24.33 -12.64 64.25
C ALA A 413 24.17 -13.39 65.59
N ALA A 414 23.54 -14.57 65.57
CA ALA A 414 23.43 -15.45 66.73
C ALA A 414 24.66 -16.36 66.95
N GLY A 415 25.71 -16.23 66.14
CA GLY A 415 26.91 -17.06 66.20
C GLY A 415 26.71 -18.51 65.75
N LYS A 416 25.64 -18.80 65.00
CA LYS A 416 25.31 -20.15 64.49
C LYS A 416 25.80 -20.42 63.07
N LEU A 417 26.23 -19.36 62.37
CA LEU A 417 26.73 -19.39 61.00
C LEU A 417 27.93 -18.44 60.90
N ALA A 418 28.92 -18.78 60.07
CA ALA A 418 30.03 -17.86 59.82
C ALA A 418 29.59 -16.74 58.85
N TRP A 419 30.15 -15.54 59.01
CA TRP A 419 29.74 -14.37 58.22
C TRP A 419 30.17 -14.45 56.75
N ASP A 420 31.22 -15.21 56.45
CA ASP A 420 31.71 -15.52 55.11
C ASP A 420 30.86 -16.59 54.39
N GLU A 421 30.04 -17.34 55.12
CA GLU A 421 29.08 -18.30 54.57
C GLU A 421 27.74 -17.66 54.19
N LEU A 422 27.62 -16.32 54.26
CA LEU A 422 26.39 -15.63 53.91
C LEU A 422 26.08 -15.78 52.41
N PRO A 423 24.87 -16.21 52.06
CA PRO A 423 24.47 -16.37 50.67
C PRO A 423 24.40 -14.99 50.00
N LYS A 424 24.98 -14.90 48.80
CA LYS A 424 24.91 -13.70 47.97
C LYS A 424 23.49 -13.49 47.46
N LEU A 425 23.09 -12.22 47.34
CA LEU A 425 21.86 -11.88 46.63
C LEU A 425 22.01 -12.26 45.16
N SER A 426 20.91 -12.68 44.53
CA SER A 426 20.88 -12.81 43.08
C SER A 426 20.96 -11.43 42.42
N ASP A 427 21.22 -11.42 41.11
CA ASP A 427 21.22 -10.20 40.32
C ASP A 427 19.89 -9.43 40.46
N THR A 428 19.99 -8.10 40.42
CA THR A 428 18.84 -7.23 40.59
C THR A 428 17.99 -7.19 39.30
N PRO A 429 16.67 -7.41 39.38
CA PRO A 429 15.78 -7.30 38.21
C PRO A 429 15.52 -5.84 37.80
N ARG A 430 16.03 -4.86 38.57
CA ARG A 430 15.70 -3.44 38.42
C ARG A 430 15.94 -2.87 37.02
N PRO A 431 17.08 -3.10 36.33
CA PRO A 431 17.27 -2.58 34.98
C PRO A 431 16.21 -3.08 33.99
N GLY A 432 15.85 -4.37 34.08
CA GLY A 432 14.80 -4.94 33.24
C GLY A 432 13.40 -4.43 33.59
N LEU A 433 13.10 -4.25 34.88
CA LEU A 433 11.84 -3.64 35.33
C LEU A 433 11.72 -2.18 34.85
N ASP A 434 12.81 -1.41 34.91
CA ASP A 434 12.84 -0.01 34.45
C ASP A 434 12.65 0.07 32.92
N GLU A 435 13.23 -0.85 32.16
CA GLU A 435 13.02 -0.94 30.70
C GLU A 435 11.55 -1.28 30.36
N ILE A 436 10.97 -2.27 31.03
CA ILE A 436 9.55 -2.64 30.84
C ILE A 436 8.64 -1.45 31.20
N PHE A 437 8.92 -0.78 32.33
CA PHE A 437 8.19 0.42 32.74
C PHE A 437 8.25 1.50 31.66
N GLY A 438 9.45 1.80 31.14
CA GLY A 438 9.64 2.78 30.06
C GLY A 438 8.80 2.45 28.83
N ARG A 439 8.85 1.19 28.39
CA ARG A 439 8.11 0.69 27.23
C ARG A 439 6.60 0.78 27.41
N LEU A 440 6.07 0.38 28.57
CA LEU A 440 4.63 0.49 28.87
C LEU A 440 4.17 1.96 28.90
N HIS A 441 5.00 2.84 29.44
CA HIS A 441 4.67 4.26 29.52
C HIS A 441 4.69 4.94 28.15
N GLU A 442 5.64 4.59 27.29
CA GLU A 442 5.71 5.06 25.90
C GLU A 442 4.49 4.58 25.10
N GLN A 443 4.15 3.29 25.19
CA GLN A 443 2.95 2.75 24.55
C GLN A 443 1.66 3.44 25.04
N ALA A 444 1.55 3.73 26.34
CA ALA A 444 0.39 4.46 26.86
C ALA A 444 0.31 5.89 26.30
N LYS A 445 1.45 6.59 26.17
CA LYS A 445 1.51 7.93 25.58
C LYS A 445 1.10 7.91 24.11
N ASP A 446 1.59 6.94 23.35
CA ASP A 446 1.20 6.77 21.94
C ASP A 446 -0.31 6.55 21.81
N LEU A 447 -0.90 5.76 22.70
CA LEU A 447 -2.35 5.54 22.71
C LEU A 447 -3.15 6.79 23.09
N ASP A 448 -2.65 7.66 23.97
CA ASP A 448 -3.32 8.93 24.26
C ASP A 448 -3.30 9.88 23.07
N VAL A 449 -2.21 9.90 22.31
CA VAL A 449 -2.12 10.65 21.05
C VAL A 449 -3.21 10.19 20.08
N ILE A 450 -3.54 8.90 20.03
CA ILE A 450 -4.66 8.38 19.21
C ILE A 450 -6.02 8.72 19.80
N ALA A 451 -6.12 8.80 21.14
CA ALA A 451 -7.35 9.13 21.84
C ALA A 451 -7.77 10.60 21.69
N ASP A 452 -6.85 11.47 21.31
CA ASP A 452 -7.11 12.84 20.89
C ASP A 452 -7.65 12.84 19.46
N GLU A 453 -8.89 13.33 19.28
CA GLU A 453 -9.57 13.34 17.99
C GLU A 453 -8.83 14.14 16.91
N LYS A 454 -8.13 15.22 17.30
CA LYS A 454 -7.38 16.05 16.35
C LYS A 454 -6.13 15.32 15.88
N LEU A 455 -5.39 14.72 16.80
CA LEU A 455 -4.19 13.96 16.46
C LEU A 455 -4.54 12.67 15.69
N LYS A 456 -5.65 12.01 16.05
CA LYS A 456 -6.21 10.89 15.28
C LYS A 456 -6.54 11.31 13.85
N ALA A 457 -7.17 12.46 13.64
CA ALA A 457 -7.46 12.96 12.30
C ALA A 457 -6.19 13.19 11.48
N VAL A 458 -5.12 13.72 12.10
CA VAL A 458 -3.80 13.86 11.46
C VAL A 458 -3.23 12.50 11.07
N MET A 459 -3.24 11.51 11.96
CA MET A 459 -2.75 10.15 11.67
C MET A 459 -3.56 9.43 10.59
N VAL A 460 -4.89 9.64 10.55
CA VAL A 460 -5.76 9.11 9.49
C VAL A 460 -5.39 9.73 8.14
N SER A 461 -5.17 11.04 8.10
CA SER A 461 -4.74 11.75 6.90
C SER A 461 -3.36 11.28 6.43
N GLU A 462 -2.40 11.13 7.35
CA GLU A 462 -1.06 10.62 7.06
C GLU A 462 -1.13 9.21 6.46
N ARG A 463 -1.92 8.31 7.09
CA ARG A 463 -2.15 6.95 6.59
C ARG A 463 -2.74 6.95 5.18
N MET A 464 -3.77 7.77 4.95
CA MET A 464 -4.41 7.88 3.63
C MET A 464 -3.40 8.32 2.56
N GLU A 465 -2.55 9.30 2.86
CA GLU A 465 -1.54 9.79 1.93
C GLU A 465 -0.48 8.72 1.61
N LEU A 466 0.03 8.03 2.63
CA LEU A 466 1.02 6.95 2.45
C LEU A 466 0.43 5.75 1.70
N ASP A 467 -0.80 5.33 2.00
CA ASP A 467 -1.48 4.24 1.29
C ASP A 467 -1.74 4.62 -0.17
N ALA A 468 -2.16 5.86 -0.44
CA ALA A 468 -2.37 6.36 -1.79
C ALA A 468 -1.05 6.38 -2.60
N ARG A 469 0.07 6.79 -1.99
CA ARG A 469 1.39 6.75 -2.63
C ARG A 469 1.87 5.32 -2.90
N ARG A 470 1.69 4.39 -1.96
CA ARG A 470 1.99 2.95 -2.16
C ARG A 470 1.21 2.41 -3.36
N ARG A 471 -0.11 2.63 -3.39
CA ARG A 471 -1.00 2.16 -4.46
C ARG A 471 -0.70 2.88 -5.79
N LEU A 472 -0.33 4.16 -5.76
CA LEU A 472 0.14 4.88 -6.95
C LEU A 472 1.40 4.21 -7.53
N ALA A 473 2.33 3.76 -6.70
CA ALA A 473 3.53 3.04 -7.16
C ALA A 473 3.16 1.76 -7.94
N GLU A 474 2.15 1.02 -7.48
CA GLU A 474 1.64 -0.20 -8.14
C GLU A 474 1.02 0.11 -9.52
N VAL A 475 0.31 1.24 -9.66
CA VAL A 475 -0.37 1.62 -10.91
C VAL A 475 0.37 2.66 -11.75
N LYS A 476 1.60 3.05 -11.35
CA LYS A 476 2.39 4.14 -11.95
C LYS A 476 2.50 4.00 -13.46
N GLY A 477 2.81 2.80 -13.94
CA GLY A 477 2.96 2.53 -15.38
C GLY A 477 1.69 2.86 -16.18
N ALA A 478 0.52 2.47 -15.65
CA ALA A 478 -0.76 2.74 -16.30
C ALA A 478 -1.10 4.25 -16.31
N VAL A 479 -0.75 4.98 -15.25
CA VAL A 479 -0.93 6.44 -15.19
C VAL A 479 -0.06 7.13 -16.24
N LEU A 480 1.22 6.78 -16.32
CA LEU A 480 2.14 7.36 -17.31
C LEU A 480 1.70 7.02 -18.75
N GLU A 481 1.25 5.79 -18.99
CA GLU A 481 0.69 5.41 -20.29
C GLU A 481 -0.53 6.26 -20.65
N ALA A 482 -1.47 6.47 -19.73
CA ALA A 482 -2.64 7.33 -19.96
C ALA A 482 -2.22 8.77 -20.29
N MET A 483 -1.20 9.32 -19.62
CA MET A 483 -0.65 10.65 -19.92
C MET A 483 -0.05 10.73 -21.33
N THR A 484 0.72 9.71 -21.74
CA THR A 484 1.28 9.66 -23.11
C THR A 484 0.19 9.56 -24.16
N LYS A 485 -0.88 8.79 -23.91
CA LYS A 485 -2.06 8.68 -24.78
C LYS A 485 -2.80 10.01 -24.90
N HIS A 486 -2.97 10.76 -23.80
CA HIS A 486 -3.57 12.10 -23.85
C HIS A 486 -2.77 13.04 -24.76
N GLU A 487 -1.44 13.04 -24.63
CA GLU A 487 -0.57 13.87 -25.46
C GLU A 487 -0.60 13.44 -26.94
N LEU A 488 -0.61 12.14 -27.21
CA LEU A 488 -0.76 11.60 -28.57
C LEU A 488 -2.10 12.01 -29.18
N CYS A 489 -3.22 11.85 -28.46
CA CYS A 489 -4.54 12.28 -28.92
C CYS A 489 -4.60 13.79 -29.18
N ARG A 490 -3.89 14.60 -28.39
CA ARG A 490 -3.78 16.05 -28.61
C ARG A 490 -3.04 16.37 -29.92
N LYS A 491 -1.90 15.71 -30.18
CA LYS A 491 -1.14 15.87 -31.44
C LYS A 491 -1.94 15.39 -32.64
N LEU A 492 -2.63 14.26 -32.54
CA LEU A 492 -3.50 13.74 -33.58
C LEU A 492 -4.68 14.67 -33.85
N GLN A 493 -5.27 15.27 -32.82
CA GLN A 493 -6.31 16.28 -32.99
C GLN A 493 -5.79 17.50 -33.76
N ALA A 494 -4.62 18.03 -33.39
CA ALA A 494 -4.01 19.14 -34.13
C ALA A 494 -3.72 18.77 -35.60
N CYS A 495 -3.31 17.53 -35.87
CA CYS A 495 -3.15 17.03 -37.24
C CYS A 495 -4.48 16.99 -38.00
N ILE A 496 -5.54 16.45 -37.38
CA ILE A 496 -6.89 16.39 -37.98
C ILE A 496 -7.40 17.78 -38.34
N ASP A 497 -7.22 18.74 -37.44
CA ASP A 497 -7.64 20.13 -37.64
C ASP A 497 -6.80 20.82 -38.74
N GLY A 498 -5.50 20.53 -38.80
CA GLY A 498 -4.60 21.02 -39.85
C GLY A 498 -4.85 20.42 -41.25
N MET A 499 -5.56 19.29 -41.36
CA MET A 499 -5.91 18.68 -42.64
C MET A 499 -7.25 19.22 -43.22
N GLU A 500 -7.70 20.41 -42.81
CA GLU A 500 -8.90 21.04 -43.38
C GLU A 500 -8.70 21.41 -44.86
N THR A 501 -9.50 20.80 -45.74
CA THR A 501 -9.36 20.96 -47.20
C THR A 501 -10.10 22.17 -47.76
N ARG A 502 -10.90 22.89 -46.95
CA ARG A 502 -11.73 24.01 -47.42
C ARG A 502 -10.90 25.13 -48.06
N GLY A 503 -9.74 25.44 -47.50
CA GLY A 503 -8.82 26.45 -48.07
C GLY A 503 -8.29 26.03 -49.45
N ILE A 504 -7.92 24.76 -49.58
CA ILE A 504 -7.41 24.17 -50.84
C ILE A 504 -8.51 24.17 -51.90
N SER A 505 -9.72 23.72 -51.55
CA SER A 505 -10.87 23.70 -52.47
C SER A 505 -11.25 25.12 -52.93
N ARG A 506 -11.26 26.11 -52.03
CA ARG A 506 -11.51 27.51 -52.41
C ARG A 506 -10.48 28.02 -53.41
N LYS A 507 -9.19 27.73 -53.18
CA LYS A 507 -8.11 28.14 -54.08
C LYS A 507 -8.18 27.42 -55.43
N SER A 508 -8.56 26.14 -55.43
CA SER A 508 -8.82 25.36 -56.66
C SER A 508 -9.93 25.98 -57.50
N THR A 509 -11.04 26.38 -56.88
CA THR A 509 -12.16 27.05 -57.56
C THR A 509 -11.76 28.43 -58.09
N GLU A 510 -10.99 29.20 -57.32
CA GLU A 510 -10.46 30.50 -57.74
C GLU A 510 -9.59 30.35 -58.99
N LEU A 511 -8.61 29.44 -58.97
CA LEU A 511 -7.69 29.22 -60.08
C LEU A 511 -8.41 28.66 -61.32
N SER A 512 -9.36 27.74 -61.13
CA SER A 512 -10.18 27.21 -62.23
C SER A 512 -10.95 28.33 -62.95
N ARG A 513 -11.45 29.33 -62.21
CA ARG A 513 -12.15 30.49 -62.77
C ARG A 513 -11.22 31.45 -63.52
N THR A 514 -9.98 31.61 -63.06
CA THR A 514 -9.01 32.50 -63.73
C THR A 514 -8.34 31.86 -64.94
N THR A 515 -8.22 30.53 -64.99
CA THR A 515 -7.49 29.80 -66.04
C THR A 515 -8.39 29.23 -67.13
N ALA A 516 -9.71 29.16 -66.90
CA ALA A 516 -10.67 29.00 -68.00
C ALA A 516 -10.59 30.24 -68.90
N THR A 517 -9.90 30.12 -70.04
CA THR A 517 -9.73 31.22 -70.99
C THR A 517 -11.05 31.49 -71.70
N GLN A 518 -11.38 32.77 -71.92
CA GLN A 518 -12.52 33.17 -72.76
C GLN A 518 -12.45 32.48 -74.14
N GLU A 519 -11.23 32.24 -74.63
CA GLU A 519 -10.93 31.52 -75.87
C GLU A 519 -11.48 30.08 -75.89
N LEU A 520 -11.34 29.32 -74.79
CA LEU A 520 -11.91 27.97 -74.71
C LEU A 520 -13.44 28.02 -74.67
N ALA A 521 -14.01 28.96 -73.92
CA ALA A 521 -15.46 29.15 -73.86
C ALA A 521 -16.02 29.51 -75.25
N ASP A 522 -15.32 30.37 -75.98
CA ASP A 522 -15.69 30.79 -77.33
C ASP A 522 -15.57 29.61 -78.33
N ALA A 523 -14.51 28.80 -78.23
CA ALA A 523 -14.32 27.61 -79.06
C ALA A 523 -15.42 26.54 -78.83
N LEU A 524 -15.74 26.24 -77.56
CA LEU A 524 -16.84 25.32 -77.21
C LEU A 524 -18.19 25.84 -77.70
N ASN A 525 -18.46 27.14 -77.55
CA ASN A 525 -19.68 27.76 -78.02
C ASN A 525 -19.79 27.75 -79.56
N ALA A 526 -18.68 27.87 -80.28
CA ALA A 526 -18.65 27.74 -81.72
C ALA A 526 -18.98 26.30 -82.16
N GLU A 527 -18.41 25.29 -81.49
CA GLU A 527 -18.67 23.88 -81.76
C GLU A 527 -20.13 23.49 -81.47
N LEU A 528 -20.68 23.97 -80.34
CA LEU A 528 -22.09 23.74 -79.99
C LEU A 528 -23.06 24.37 -80.99
N LYS A 529 -22.72 25.53 -81.58
CA LYS A 529 -23.48 26.14 -82.68
C LYS A 529 -23.43 25.29 -83.95
N LEU A 530 -22.27 24.72 -84.29
CA LEU A 530 -22.13 23.82 -85.44
C LEU A 530 -22.97 22.55 -85.28
N LEU A 531 -23.05 22.03 -84.05
CA LEU A 531 -23.87 20.87 -83.70
C LEU A 531 -25.37 21.18 -83.58
N LYS A 532 -25.80 22.43 -83.84
CA LYS A 532 -27.20 22.91 -83.77
C LYS A 532 -27.90 22.64 -82.43
N VAL A 533 -27.15 22.60 -81.35
CA VAL A 533 -27.69 22.44 -80.00
C VAL A 533 -28.14 23.82 -79.52
N HIS A 534 -29.30 24.27 -79.99
CA HIS A 534 -29.79 25.63 -79.75
C HIS A 534 -30.55 25.81 -78.43
N HIS A 535 -30.98 24.72 -77.79
CA HIS A 535 -31.65 24.74 -76.50
C HIS A 535 -31.29 23.48 -75.70
N LEU A 536 -30.47 23.68 -74.66
CA LEU A 536 -30.37 22.80 -73.49
C LEU A 536 -30.52 23.68 -72.25
#